data_AF-A0A8D0KYV8-F1
#
_entry.id   AF-A0A8D0KYV8-F1
#
_cell.length_a   1.000
_cell.length_b   1.000
_cell.length_c   1.000
_cell.angle_alpha   90.00
_cell.angle_beta   90.00
_cell.angle_gamma   90.00
#
_symmetry.space_group_name_H-M   'P 1'
#
loop_
_entity.id
_entity.type
_entity.pdbx_description
1 polymer ?
#
loop_
_entity_poly.entity_id
_entity_poly.type
_entity_poly.pdbx_seq_one_letter_code
_entity_poly.pdbx_strand_id
1 'polypeptide(L)'
;MDAAEFRKRGKEMVDYIADYLEKIEKRQVFPDVEPGYLRPLIPDCAPQDPESFEDVFKDIEKIIMPGVTHWHSPYFFAYFPAASSFPALLADMLCGGIGCVGFSWAASPACTELETVMLDWLGKMINLPEEFLAGKDGQGGGVIQGSASEATLISLLAARTKTIRRVQLEKPELTEADIMGRLVAYASDQGSNELNKALLKSINEAKKIHLVPCHLRETFVLRFAICSRTVESTHIKFAWQHISQLATALLKTWEEL
;
A
#
# COMPACT_ATOMS: atom_id res chain seq x y z
N MET A 1 12.02 28.86 -7.54
CA MET A 1 11.02 29.23 -6.52
C MET A 1 11.75 29.57 -5.24
N ASP A 2 11.34 30.62 -4.51
CA ASP A 2 11.87 30.98 -3.18
C ASP A 2 10.85 30.71 -2.06
N ALA A 3 11.15 31.09 -0.82
CA ALA A 3 10.26 30.83 0.32
C ALA A 3 8.94 31.61 0.27
N ALA A 4 8.92 32.81 -0.30
CA ALA A 4 7.71 33.62 -0.40
C ALA A 4 6.75 32.97 -1.41
N GLU A 5 7.29 32.57 -2.55
CA GLU A 5 6.54 31.85 -3.58
C GLU A 5 6.10 30.46 -3.08
N PHE A 6 6.95 29.73 -2.33
CA PHE A 6 6.55 28.48 -1.69
C PHE A 6 5.37 28.64 -0.74
N ARG A 7 5.33 29.71 0.07
CA ARG A 7 4.18 29.98 0.95
C ARG A 7 2.89 30.21 0.18
N LYS A 8 2.97 30.85 -0.98
CA LYS A 8 1.83 31.05 -1.86
C LYS A 8 1.39 29.71 -2.46
N ARG A 9 2.29 28.99 -3.14
CA ARG A 9 1.98 27.73 -3.85
C ARG A 9 1.63 26.58 -2.92
N GLY A 10 2.25 26.52 -1.75
CA GLY A 10 1.92 25.54 -0.72
C GLY A 10 0.49 25.68 -0.24
N LYS A 11 -0.03 26.91 -0.08
CA LYS A 11 -1.44 27.14 0.27
C LYS A 11 -2.38 26.74 -0.87
N GLU A 12 -2.05 27.12 -2.10
CA GLU A 12 -2.82 26.71 -3.29
C GLU A 12 -2.90 25.17 -3.39
N MET A 13 -1.80 24.46 -3.09
CA MET A 13 -1.77 22.99 -3.08
C MET A 13 -2.57 22.39 -1.92
N VAL A 14 -2.57 23.01 -0.73
CA VAL A 14 -3.39 22.57 0.40
C VAL A 14 -4.88 22.65 0.05
N ASP A 15 -5.32 23.79 -0.51
CA ASP A 15 -6.70 23.98 -0.94
C ASP A 15 -7.08 22.96 -2.01
N TYR A 16 -6.19 22.71 -2.97
CA TYR A 16 -6.38 21.70 -4.01
C TYR A 16 -6.56 20.28 -3.48
N ILE A 17 -5.69 19.83 -2.56
CA ILE A 17 -5.77 18.50 -1.97
C ILE A 17 -7.07 18.32 -1.19
N ALA A 18 -7.47 19.34 -0.42
CA ALA A 18 -8.72 19.33 0.31
C ALA A 18 -9.92 19.23 -0.64
N ASP A 19 -9.97 20.09 -1.66
CA ASP A 19 -11.01 20.09 -2.69
C ASP A 19 -11.09 18.74 -3.43
N TYR A 20 -9.94 18.17 -3.80
CA TYR A 20 -9.84 16.87 -4.45
C TYR A 20 -10.43 15.76 -3.59
N LEU A 21 -10.06 15.68 -2.32
CA LEU A 21 -10.53 14.64 -1.40
C LEU A 21 -12.01 14.81 -1.01
N GLU A 22 -12.50 16.04 -0.88
CA GLU A 22 -13.92 16.31 -0.61
C GLU A 22 -14.82 15.94 -1.79
N LYS A 23 -14.35 16.18 -3.02
CA LYS A 23 -15.11 15.95 -4.25
C LYS A 23 -14.77 14.62 -4.93
N ILE A 24 -13.91 13.78 -4.32
CA ILE A 24 -13.38 12.56 -4.93
C ILE A 24 -14.47 11.58 -5.36
N GLU A 25 -15.61 11.57 -4.66
CA GLU A 25 -16.79 10.74 -4.99
C GLU A 25 -17.33 11.03 -6.39
N LYS A 26 -17.18 12.28 -6.87
CA LYS A 26 -17.66 12.70 -8.20
C LYS A 26 -16.72 12.27 -9.34
N ARG A 27 -15.52 11.76 -9.03
CA ARG A 27 -14.55 11.32 -10.04
C ARG A 27 -14.79 9.87 -10.43
N GLN A 28 -14.55 9.56 -11.71
CA GLN A 28 -14.57 8.19 -12.21
C GLN A 28 -13.41 7.41 -11.58
N VAL A 29 -13.72 6.38 -10.78
CA VAL A 29 -12.71 5.68 -9.96
C VAL A 29 -11.56 5.08 -10.77
N PHE A 30 -11.88 4.43 -11.88
CA PHE A 30 -10.93 3.76 -12.75
C PHE A 30 -10.83 4.51 -14.08
N PRO A 31 -9.62 4.84 -14.57
CA PRO A 31 -9.46 5.71 -15.73
C PRO A 31 -9.84 5.01 -17.06
N ASP A 32 -10.21 5.80 -18.06
CA ASP A 32 -10.51 5.34 -19.43
C ASP A 32 -9.35 5.69 -20.36
N VAL A 33 -8.17 5.12 -20.07
CA VAL A 33 -6.92 5.37 -20.81
C VAL A 33 -6.22 4.06 -21.13
N GLU A 34 -5.47 4.04 -22.23
CA GLU A 34 -4.67 2.90 -22.64
C GLU A 34 -3.21 3.03 -22.20
N PRO A 35 -2.48 1.91 -22.01
CA PRO A 35 -1.05 1.94 -21.75
C PRO A 35 -0.29 2.79 -22.77
N GLY A 36 0.46 3.77 -22.28
CA GLY A 36 1.21 4.72 -23.11
C GLY A 36 0.52 6.06 -23.39
N TYR A 37 -0.72 6.29 -22.91
CA TYR A 37 -1.48 7.53 -23.16
C TYR A 37 -0.74 8.83 -22.78
N LEU A 38 0.12 8.78 -21.75
CA LEU A 38 0.75 9.98 -21.17
C LEU A 38 1.88 10.54 -22.04
N ARG A 39 2.69 9.66 -22.66
CA ARG A 39 3.88 10.06 -23.44
C ARG A 39 3.57 11.10 -24.53
N PRO A 40 2.52 10.97 -25.37
CA PRO A 40 2.22 11.96 -26.39
C PRO A 40 1.64 13.28 -25.84
N LEU A 41 1.33 13.38 -24.54
CA LEU A 41 0.76 14.57 -23.92
C LEU A 41 1.80 15.47 -23.26
N ILE A 42 3.05 15.00 -23.14
CA ILE A 42 4.16 15.74 -22.51
C ILE A 42 5.32 15.93 -23.50
N PRO A 43 6.20 16.93 -23.30
CA PRO A 43 7.36 17.12 -24.16
C PRO A 43 8.31 15.91 -24.17
N ASP A 44 8.95 15.66 -25.31
CA ASP A 44 9.91 14.55 -25.48
C ASP A 44 11.22 14.73 -24.69
N CYS A 45 11.50 15.95 -24.21
CA CYS A 45 12.66 16.26 -23.39
C CYS A 45 12.30 17.25 -22.28
N ALA A 46 13.03 17.21 -21.17
CA ALA A 46 12.88 18.16 -20.08
C ALA A 46 13.15 19.60 -20.56
N PRO A 47 12.41 20.60 -20.04
CA PRO A 47 12.62 21.99 -20.41
C PRO A 47 14.00 22.46 -19.93
N GLN A 48 14.68 23.27 -20.76
CA GLN A 48 15.97 23.87 -20.39
C GLN A 48 15.81 25.07 -19.46
N ASP A 49 14.68 25.76 -19.58
CA ASP A 49 14.32 26.91 -18.77
C ASP A 49 13.16 26.57 -17.83
N PRO A 50 13.03 27.25 -16.67
CA PRO A 50 11.93 27.00 -15.75
C PRO A 50 10.56 27.31 -16.38
N GLU A 51 9.61 26.40 -16.16
CA GLU A 51 8.19 26.64 -16.46
C GLU A 51 7.49 27.35 -15.30
N SER A 52 6.37 28.00 -15.59
CA SER A 52 5.55 28.62 -14.54
C SER A 52 4.89 27.54 -13.68
N PHE A 53 4.75 27.80 -12.38
CA PHE A 53 4.03 26.86 -11.51
C PHE A 53 2.57 26.73 -11.92
N GLU A 54 1.95 27.81 -12.42
CA GLU A 54 0.61 27.79 -12.97
C GLU A 54 0.41 26.77 -14.08
N ASP A 55 1.39 26.62 -14.98
CA ASP A 55 1.29 25.69 -16.10
C ASP A 55 1.48 24.26 -15.62
N VAL A 56 2.48 24.01 -14.75
CA VAL A 56 2.66 22.72 -14.08
C VAL A 56 1.40 22.31 -13.31
N PHE A 57 0.78 23.25 -12.60
CA PHE A 57 -0.42 23.01 -11.80
C PHE A 57 -1.65 22.70 -12.66
N LYS A 58 -1.82 23.36 -13.81
CA LYS A 58 -2.89 23.04 -14.78
C LYS A 58 -2.74 21.63 -15.33
N ASP A 59 -1.52 21.19 -15.57
CA ASP A 59 -1.24 19.87 -16.13
C ASP A 59 -1.61 18.72 -15.17
N ILE A 60 -1.65 18.98 -13.86
CA ILE A 60 -2.15 18.01 -12.87
C ILE A 60 -3.58 17.57 -13.22
N GLU A 61 -4.51 18.52 -13.40
CA GLU A 61 -5.90 18.18 -13.74
C GLU A 61 -6.08 17.77 -15.19
N LYS A 62 -5.36 18.41 -16.12
CA LYS A 62 -5.55 18.21 -17.56
C LYS A 62 -4.94 16.90 -18.07
N ILE A 63 -3.76 16.53 -17.56
CA ILE A 63 -2.94 15.45 -18.11
C ILE A 63 -2.81 14.28 -17.13
N ILE A 64 -2.60 14.56 -15.84
CA ILE A 64 -2.35 13.50 -14.85
C ILE A 64 -3.66 12.86 -14.38
N MET A 65 -4.60 13.66 -13.84
CA MET A 65 -5.84 13.15 -13.25
C MET A 65 -6.67 12.22 -14.13
N PRO A 66 -6.76 12.39 -15.48
CA PRO A 66 -7.49 11.46 -16.34
C PRO A 66 -6.98 10.01 -16.32
N GLY A 67 -5.70 9.80 -15.96
CA GLY A 67 -5.11 8.46 -15.82
C GLY A 67 -4.93 7.99 -14.37
N VAL A 68 -5.38 8.78 -13.38
CA VAL A 68 -5.30 8.39 -11.98
C VAL A 68 -6.43 7.40 -11.65
N THR A 69 -6.08 6.27 -11.04
CA THR A 69 -7.05 5.45 -10.33
C THR A 69 -7.27 6.05 -8.93
N HIS A 70 -8.49 6.45 -8.59
CA HIS A 70 -8.77 7.16 -7.34
C HIS A 70 -8.96 6.22 -6.15
N TRP A 71 -7.86 5.75 -5.56
CA TRP A 71 -7.82 4.82 -4.43
C TRP A 71 -8.66 5.22 -3.20
N HIS A 72 -8.86 6.52 -2.98
CA HIS A 72 -9.60 7.05 -1.83
C HIS A 72 -11.06 7.37 -2.14
N SER A 73 -11.54 7.07 -3.37
CA SER A 73 -12.96 7.17 -3.67
C SER A 73 -13.76 6.20 -2.79
N PRO A 74 -14.95 6.60 -2.27
CA PRO A 74 -15.86 5.65 -1.61
C PRO A 74 -16.25 4.45 -2.46
N TYR A 75 -16.10 4.55 -3.79
CA TYR A 75 -16.43 3.49 -4.73
C TYR A 75 -15.23 2.62 -5.13
N PHE A 76 -14.06 2.80 -4.50
CA PHE A 76 -12.86 1.96 -4.70
C PHE A 76 -12.88 0.77 -3.72
N PHE A 77 -13.12 -0.44 -4.23
CA PHE A 77 -13.19 -1.68 -3.44
C PHE A 77 -12.12 -2.72 -3.83
N ALA A 78 -11.06 -2.29 -4.52
CA ALA A 78 -9.98 -3.14 -4.97
C ALA A 78 -8.85 -3.26 -3.95
N TYR A 79 -8.09 -4.37 -4.01
CA TYR A 79 -6.90 -4.64 -3.20
C TYR A 79 -7.13 -4.57 -1.67
N PHE A 80 -6.26 -3.85 -0.98
CA PHE A 80 -6.33 -3.45 0.42
C PHE A 80 -6.18 -1.92 0.48
N PRO A 81 -6.66 -1.26 1.55
CA PRO A 81 -6.60 0.19 1.63
C PRO A 81 -5.14 0.67 1.65
N ALA A 82 -4.85 1.69 0.84
CA ALA A 82 -3.72 2.55 1.08
C ALA A 82 -4.15 3.63 2.09
N ALA A 83 -3.48 3.71 3.23
CA ALA A 83 -3.82 4.68 4.26
C ALA A 83 -3.58 6.12 3.76
N SER A 84 -4.54 7.01 3.97
CA SER A 84 -4.40 8.43 3.70
C SER A 84 -5.23 9.24 4.69
N SER A 85 -4.61 10.24 5.31
CA SER A 85 -5.25 11.10 6.30
C SER A 85 -4.57 12.46 6.34
N PHE A 86 -5.31 13.52 6.66
CA PHE A 86 -4.74 14.86 6.79
C PHE A 86 -3.59 14.94 7.82
N PRO A 87 -3.64 14.28 8.99
CA PRO A 87 -2.49 14.22 9.89
C PRO A 87 -1.23 13.63 9.26
N ALA A 88 -1.37 12.54 8.48
CA ALA A 88 -0.25 11.94 7.78
C ALA A 88 0.33 12.86 6.69
N LEU A 89 -0.53 13.55 5.92
CA LEU A 89 -0.09 14.53 4.92
C LEU A 89 0.69 15.70 5.54
N LEU A 90 0.25 16.19 6.70
CA LEU A 90 0.96 17.25 7.43
C LEU A 90 2.31 16.76 7.97
N ALA A 91 2.36 15.54 8.49
CA ALA A 91 3.60 14.94 8.97
C ALA A 91 4.60 14.73 7.83
N ASP A 92 4.14 14.30 6.65
CA ASP A 92 5.00 14.10 5.48
C ASP A 92 5.52 15.43 4.92
N MET A 93 4.69 16.48 4.90
CA MET A 93 5.12 17.84 4.57
C MET A 93 6.22 18.35 5.52
N LEU A 94 6.09 18.10 6.83
CA LEU A 94 7.12 18.44 7.81
C LEU A 94 8.39 17.59 7.63
N CYS A 95 8.24 16.29 7.36
CA CYS A 95 9.35 15.38 7.08
C CYS A 95 10.19 15.87 5.91
N GLY A 96 9.55 16.22 4.78
CA GLY A 96 10.22 16.81 3.62
C GLY A 96 10.87 18.17 3.90
N GLY A 97 10.28 18.98 4.77
CA GLY A 97 10.84 20.27 5.20
C GLY A 97 12.08 20.13 6.10
N ILE A 98 12.13 19.11 6.97
CA ILE A 98 13.33 18.79 7.78
C ILE A 98 14.41 18.17 6.89
N GLY A 99 14.02 17.25 5.99
CA GLY A 99 14.90 16.71 4.93
C GLY A 99 16.13 15.93 5.44
N CYS A 100 16.07 15.33 6.63
CA CYS A 100 17.19 14.58 7.20
C CYS A 100 17.24 13.12 6.69
N VAL A 101 18.43 12.51 6.73
CA VAL A 101 18.62 11.09 6.37
C VAL A 101 19.14 10.32 7.58
N GLY A 102 18.29 9.51 8.21
CA GLY A 102 18.56 8.81 9.46
C GLY A 102 19.32 7.48 9.34
N PHE A 103 20.38 7.39 8.53
CA PHE A 103 21.15 6.14 8.36
C PHE A 103 21.99 5.75 9.59
N SER A 104 22.16 6.67 10.53
CA SER A 104 22.79 6.44 11.84
C SER A 104 22.18 7.39 12.85
N TRP A 105 22.28 7.04 14.14
CA TRP A 105 21.78 7.90 15.21
C TRP A 105 22.39 9.31 15.15
N ALA A 106 23.70 9.43 14.88
CA ALA A 106 24.37 10.72 14.77
C ALA A 106 23.89 11.57 13.57
N ALA A 107 23.35 10.95 12.52
CA ALA A 107 22.84 11.68 11.35
C ALA A 107 21.53 12.42 11.67
N SER A 108 20.68 11.86 12.54
CA SER A 108 19.51 12.56 13.09
C SER A 108 18.95 11.79 14.29
N PRO A 109 19.30 12.16 15.53
CA PRO A 109 18.88 11.43 16.74
C PRO A 109 17.36 11.31 16.85
N ALA A 110 16.65 12.42 16.62
CA ALA A 110 15.20 12.46 16.70
C ALA A 110 14.53 11.55 15.65
N CYS A 111 15.13 11.37 14.47
CA CYS A 111 14.61 10.46 13.45
C CYS A 111 14.61 9.00 13.94
N THR A 112 15.64 8.59 14.67
CA THR A 112 15.76 7.22 15.20
C THR A 112 14.94 7.03 16.47
N GLU A 113 15.03 7.98 17.41
CA GLU A 113 14.38 7.83 18.72
C GLU A 113 12.85 7.92 18.62
N LEU A 114 12.33 8.84 17.79
CA LEU A 114 10.89 8.98 17.63
C LEU A 114 10.28 7.70 17.02
N GLU A 115 10.94 7.10 16.03
CA GLU A 115 10.48 5.84 15.43
C GLU A 115 10.33 4.74 16.48
N THR A 116 11.34 4.56 17.32
CA THR A 116 11.34 3.55 18.39
C THR A 116 10.17 3.74 19.35
N VAL A 117 9.95 4.99 19.82
CA VAL A 117 8.86 5.31 20.74
C VAL A 117 7.48 5.10 20.09
N MET A 118 7.32 5.49 18.82
CA MET A 118 6.05 5.31 18.10
C MET A 118 5.71 3.84 17.88
N LEU A 119 6.71 2.99 17.62
CA LEU A 119 6.49 1.56 17.46
C LEU A 119 6.21 0.86 18.78
N ASP A 120 6.80 1.32 19.89
CA ASP A 120 6.41 0.86 21.23
C ASP A 120 4.95 1.24 21.54
N TRP A 121 4.52 2.45 21.15
CA TRP A 121 3.11 2.86 21.29
C TRP A 121 2.20 1.97 20.45
N LEU A 122 2.54 1.72 19.18
CA LEU A 122 1.75 0.85 18.31
C LEU A 122 1.68 -0.57 18.88
N GLY A 123 2.82 -1.14 19.30
CA GLY A 123 2.87 -2.47 19.91
C GLY A 123 1.96 -2.60 21.12
N LYS A 124 1.92 -1.57 21.99
CA LYS A 124 0.98 -1.51 23.12
C LYS A 124 -0.48 -1.40 22.67
N MET A 125 -0.79 -0.62 21.64
CA MET A 125 -2.15 -0.47 21.11
C MET A 125 -2.73 -1.80 20.59
N ILE A 126 -1.89 -2.64 20.00
CA ILE A 126 -2.28 -3.98 19.51
C ILE A 126 -1.98 -5.11 20.49
N ASN A 127 -1.61 -4.76 21.73
CA ASN A 127 -1.33 -5.68 22.83
C ASN A 127 -0.31 -6.77 22.48
N LEU A 128 0.80 -6.38 21.83
CA LEU A 128 1.93 -7.29 21.63
C LEU A 128 2.59 -7.65 22.97
N PRO A 129 3.17 -8.86 23.07
CA PRO A 129 4.03 -9.23 24.19
C PRO A 129 5.18 -8.24 24.40
N GLU A 130 5.61 -8.05 25.64
CA GLU A 130 6.65 -7.07 26.00
C GLU A 130 8.00 -7.35 25.33
N GLU A 131 8.27 -8.60 24.92
CA GLU A 131 9.47 -9.00 24.19
C GLU A 131 9.59 -8.35 22.80
N PHE A 132 8.51 -7.79 22.26
CA PHE A 132 8.53 -7.04 21.00
C PHE A 132 8.77 -5.54 21.20
N LEU A 133 8.67 -5.04 22.44
CA LEU A 133 8.88 -3.63 22.77
C LEU A 133 10.36 -3.37 23.02
N ALA A 134 10.85 -2.21 22.58
CA ALA A 134 12.21 -1.77 22.87
C ALA A 134 12.34 -1.41 24.36
N GLY A 135 11.40 -0.63 24.90
CA GLY A 135 11.44 -0.20 26.30
C GLY A 135 12.75 0.50 26.65
N LYS A 136 13.25 0.27 27.87
CA LYS A 136 14.57 0.79 28.32
C LYS A 136 15.70 -0.21 28.08
N ASP A 137 15.43 -1.49 28.36
CA ASP A 137 16.42 -2.57 28.38
C ASP A 137 15.92 -3.82 27.60
N GLY A 138 14.92 -3.66 26.74
CA GLY A 138 14.35 -4.75 25.94
C GLY A 138 15.35 -5.27 24.90
N GLN A 139 15.30 -6.58 24.63
CA GLN A 139 16.10 -7.21 23.57
C GLN A 139 15.40 -7.18 22.21
N GLY A 140 14.12 -6.81 22.18
CA GLY A 140 13.31 -6.61 20.98
C GLY A 140 13.26 -5.16 20.53
N GLY A 141 12.29 -4.86 19.68
CA GLY A 141 12.05 -3.53 19.16
C GLY A 141 11.36 -3.57 17.79
N GLY A 142 10.74 -2.45 17.43
CA GLY A 142 10.16 -2.23 16.10
C GLY A 142 11.09 -1.41 15.20
N VAL A 143 10.89 -1.56 13.89
CA VAL A 143 11.45 -0.67 12.85
C VAL A 143 10.41 -0.43 11.76
N ILE A 144 10.35 0.78 11.20
CA ILE A 144 9.50 1.09 10.04
C ILE A 144 10.18 0.55 8.77
N GLN A 145 9.44 -0.24 8.00
CA GLN A 145 9.88 -0.78 6.71
C GLN A 145 9.10 -0.14 5.57
N GLY A 146 9.68 -0.10 4.37
CA GLY A 146 9.03 0.45 3.18
C GLY A 146 7.76 -0.32 2.77
N SER A 147 7.75 -1.63 3.00
CA SER A 147 6.61 -2.50 2.69
C SER A 147 6.62 -3.78 3.52
N ALA A 148 5.46 -4.44 3.59
CA ALA A 148 5.34 -5.77 4.21
C ALA A 148 6.19 -6.84 3.48
N SER A 149 6.41 -6.67 2.17
CA SER A 149 7.27 -7.56 1.37
C SER A 149 8.72 -7.48 1.80
N GLU A 150 9.25 -6.27 2.01
CA GLU A 150 10.60 -6.04 2.53
C GLU A 150 10.75 -6.61 3.95
N ALA A 151 9.78 -6.36 4.84
CA ALA A 151 9.78 -6.91 6.19
C ALA A 151 9.83 -8.44 6.21
N THR A 152 9.08 -9.09 5.31
CA THR A 152 9.09 -10.56 5.15
C THR A 152 10.45 -11.04 4.66
N LEU A 153 11.04 -10.37 3.66
CA LEU A 153 12.37 -10.72 3.14
C LEU A 153 13.45 -10.60 4.24
N ILE A 154 13.46 -9.51 5.00
CA ILE A 154 14.40 -9.29 6.10
C ILE A 154 14.26 -10.39 7.16
N SER A 155 13.03 -10.75 7.51
CA SER A 155 12.74 -11.84 8.46
C SER A 155 13.28 -13.18 7.96
N LEU A 156 13.10 -13.48 6.67
CA LEU A 156 13.63 -14.71 6.05
C LEU A 156 15.17 -14.71 6.01
N LEU A 157 15.81 -13.59 5.69
CA LEU A 157 17.27 -13.46 5.69
C LEU A 157 17.85 -13.66 7.10
N ALA A 158 17.20 -13.10 8.13
CA ALA A 158 17.57 -13.29 9.53
C ALA A 158 17.41 -14.76 9.95
N ALA A 159 16.27 -15.38 9.64
CA ALA A 159 16.00 -16.79 9.96
C ALA A 159 16.99 -17.73 9.25
N ARG A 160 17.27 -17.48 7.97
CA ARG A 160 18.27 -18.21 7.18
C ARG A 160 19.65 -18.13 7.82
N THR A 161 20.11 -16.91 8.12
CA THR A 161 21.44 -16.68 8.70
C THR A 161 21.57 -17.32 10.08
N LYS A 162 20.54 -17.19 10.93
CA LYS A 162 20.49 -17.83 12.25
C LYS A 162 20.56 -19.35 12.13
N THR A 163 19.84 -19.94 11.18
CA THR A 163 19.82 -21.39 10.97
C THR A 163 21.14 -21.91 10.43
N ILE A 164 21.73 -21.23 9.46
CA ILE A 164 23.05 -21.57 8.91
C ILE A 164 24.10 -21.59 10.04
N ARG A 165 24.18 -20.53 10.84
CA ARG A 165 25.11 -20.46 11.98
C ARG A 165 24.90 -21.60 12.96
N ARG A 166 23.65 -21.90 13.31
CA ARG A 166 23.33 -23.01 14.23
C ARG A 166 23.79 -24.35 13.67
N VAL A 167 23.49 -24.65 12.40
CA VAL A 167 23.86 -25.92 11.77
C VAL A 167 25.38 -26.02 11.60
N GLN A 168 26.07 -24.93 11.26
CA GLN A 168 27.54 -24.93 11.17
C GLN A 168 28.21 -25.19 12.53
N LEU A 169 27.62 -24.72 13.64
CA LEU A 169 28.11 -25.04 14.98
C LEU A 169 27.93 -26.51 15.33
N GLU A 170 26.82 -27.13 14.90
CA GLU A 170 26.52 -28.55 15.11
C GLU A 170 27.30 -29.46 14.15
N LYS A 171 27.58 -28.98 12.93
CA LYS A 171 28.19 -29.70 11.79
C LYS A 171 29.19 -28.81 11.05
N PRO A 172 30.40 -28.61 11.59
CA PRO A 172 31.40 -27.71 11.01
C PRO A 172 31.89 -28.11 9.62
N GLU A 173 31.66 -29.37 9.22
CA GLU A 173 32.03 -29.90 7.92
C GLU A 173 31.12 -29.43 6.77
N LEU A 174 29.91 -28.96 7.08
CA LEU A 174 28.97 -28.49 6.06
C LEU A 174 29.25 -27.04 5.68
N THR A 175 29.39 -26.79 4.38
CA THR A 175 29.50 -25.41 3.88
C THR A 175 28.17 -24.68 4.00
N GLU A 176 28.22 -23.35 3.95
CA GLU A 176 26.99 -22.53 3.92
C GLU A 176 26.08 -22.92 2.74
N ALA A 177 26.67 -23.22 1.57
CA ALA A 177 25.92 -23.64 0.38
C ALA A 177 25.22 -24.99 0.60
N ASP A 178 25.88 -25.96 1.24
CA ASP A 178 25.30 -27.27 1.54
C ASP A 178 24.09 -27.17 2.45
N ILE A 179 24.13 -26.24 3.41
CA ILE A 179 23.02 -26.00 4.35
C ILE A 179 21.90 -25.25 3.64
N MET A 180 22.23 -24.23 2.85
CA MET A 180 21.26 -23.42 2.12
C MET A 180 20.42 -24.25 1.16
N GLY A 181 21.04 -25.22 0.47
CA GLY A 181 20.34 -26.15 -0.43
C GLY A 181 19.34 -27.09 0.25
N ARG A 182 19.28 -27.10 1.59
CA ARG A 182 18.40 -27.97 2.40
C ARG A 182 17.33 -27.22 3.19
N LEU A 183 17.29 -25.89 3.10
CA LEU A 183 16.31 -25.07 3.82
C LEU A 183 14.95 -25.09 3.12
N VAL A 184 13.87 -25.20 3.90
CA VAL A 184 12.47 -25.21 3.41
C VAL A 184 11.63 -24.24 4.25
N ALA A 185 10.70 -23.52 3.62
CA ALA A 185 9.74 -22.62 4.26
C ALA A 185 8.29 -22.94 3.83
N TYR A 186 7.33 -22.74 4.72
CA TYR A 186 5.92 -23.13 4.54
C TYR A 186 4.97 -21.91 4.57
N ALA A 187 3.82 -21.99 3.88
CA ALA A 187 2.72 -20.99 3.83
C ALA A 187 1.37 -21.66 3.44
N SER A 188 0.23 -20.99 3.67
CA SER A 188 -1.16 -21.50 3.46
C SER A 188 -1.68 -21.42 1.99
N ASP A 189 -2.76 -22.16 1.62
CA ASP A 189 -3.22 -22.51 0.26
C ASP A 189 -4.74 -22.30 -0.11
N GLN A 190 -5.53 -21.50 0.64
CA GLN A 190 -7.02 -21.44 0.65
C GLN A 190 -7.83 -21.28 -0.70
N GLY A 191 -8.52 -22.35 -1.19
CA GLY A 191 -9.72 -22.31 -2.11
C GLY A 191 -9.52 -22.70 -3.59
N SER A 192 -10.59 -23.09 -4.34
CA SER A 192 -10.49 -23.42 -5.79
C SER A 192 -10.50 -22.17 -6.69
N ASN A 193 -9.65 -22.16 -7.71
CA ASN A 193 -9.35 -20.93 -8.45
C ASN A 193 -10.41 -20.55 -9.47
N GLU A 194 -10.98 -21.54 -10.13
CA GLU A 194 -11.82 -21.38 -11.30
C GLU A 194 -13.12 -20.65 -10.93
N LEU A 195 -13.74 -21.08 -9.83
CA LEU A 195 -14.94 -20.44 -9.28
C LEU A 195 -14.67 -19.00 -8.83
N ASN A 196 -13.55 -18.77 -8.14
CA ASN A 196 -13.22 -17.44 -7.66
C ASN A 196 -12.88 -16.47 -8.81
N LYS A 197 -12.23 -16.96 -9.88
CA LYS A 197 -11.98 -16.20 -11.12
C LYS A 197 -13.27 -15.81 -11.83
N ALA A 198 -14.20 -16.76 -11.97
CA ALA A 198 -15.49 -16.50 -12.62
C ALA A 198 -16.33 -15.48 -11.84
N LEU A 199 -16.43 -15.63 -10.52
CA LEU A 199 -17.16 -14.70 -9.67
C LEU A 199 -16.57 -13.28 -9.73
N LEU A 200 -15.25 -13.15 -9.66
CA LEU A 200 -14.58 -11.85 -9.77
C LEU A 200 -14.90 -11.17 -11.10
N LYS A 201 -14.80 -11.92 -12.20
CA LYS A 201 -15.08 -11.40 -13.55
C LYS A 201 -16.50 -10.81 -13.61
N SER A 202 -17.50 -11.55 -13.14
CA SER A 202 -18.88 -11.08 -13.10
C SER A 202 -19.09 -9.84 -12.23
N ILE A 203 -18.38 -9.74 -11.09
CA ILE A 203 -18.47 -8.55 -10.21
C ILE A 203 -17.90 -7.31 -10.92
N ASN A 204 -16.74 -7.43 -11.56
CA ASN A 204 -16.11 -6.30 -12.23
C ASN A 204 -16.83 -5.87 -13.51
N GLU A 205 -17.37 -6.81 -14.29
CA GLU A 205 -18.18 -6.52 -15.49
C GLU A 205 -19.48 -5.78 -15.16
N ALA A 206 -20.04 -6.01 -13.97
CA ALA A 206 -21.23 -5.30 -13.51
C ALA A 206 -20.97 -3.82 -13.22
N LYS A 207 -19.70 -3.40 -13.04
CA LYS A 207 -19.26 -2.00 -12.81
C LYS A 207 -19.94 -1.28 -11.64
N LYS A 208 -20.57 -2.02 -10.72
CA LYS A 208 -21.24 -1.47 -9.52
C LYS A 208 -20.29 -1.38 -8.33
N ILE A 209 -19.38 -2.33 -8.23
CA ILE A 209 -18.26 -2.37 -7.30
C ILE A 209 -17.07 -2.95 -8.06
N HIS A 210 -15.86 -2.59 -7.65
CA HIS A 210 -14.64 -3.13 -8.27
C HIS A 210 -13.87 -3.92 -7.24
N LEU A 211 -13.68 -5.22 -7.47
CA LEU A 211 -12.85 -6.07 -6.63
C LEU A 211 -11.59 -6.46 -7.40
N VAL A 212 -10.50 -6.66 -6.69
CA VAL A 212 -9.27 -7.19 -7.27
C VAL A 212 -8.89 -8.47 -6.56
N PRO A 213 -8.52 -9.52 -7.31
CA PRO A 213 -8.13 -10.77 -6.70
C PRO A 213 -6.75 -10.64 -6.10
N CYS A 214 -6.40 -11.62 -5.29
CA CYS A 214 -5.02 -11.92 -5.01
C CYS A 214 -4.69 -13.34 -5.45
N HIS A 215 -3.50 -13.49 -6.02
CA HIS A 215 -2.88 -14.78 -6.24
C HIS A 215 -1.89 -15.03 -5.12
N LEU A 216 -2.14 -16.07 -4.32
CA LEU A 216 -1.21 -16.58 -3.34
C LEU A 216 -0.68 -17.92 -3.87
N ARG A 217 0.50 -17.91 -4.51
CA ARG A 217 1.01 -19.04 -5.30
C ARG A 217 0.01 -19.46 -6.37
N GLU A 218 -0.51 -20.68 -6.26
CA GLU A 218 -1.51 -21.26 -7.16
C GLU A 218 -2.93 -21.06 -6.64
N THR A 219 -3.18 -20.17 -5.66
CA THR A 219 -4.50 -19.97 -5.06
C THR A 219 -5.06 -18.58 -5.39
N PHE A 220 -6.29 -18.52 -5.89
CA PHE A 220 -6.98 -17.30 -6.31
C PHE A 220 -8.04 -16.93 -5.28
N VAL A 221 -7.91 -15.75 -4.67
CA VAL A 221 -8.77 -15.30 -3.57
C VAL A 221 -9.46 -13.99 -3.94
N LEU A 222 -10.78 -13.95 -3.77
CA LEU A 222 -11.59 -12.72 -3.83
C LEU A 222 -11.41 -11.93 -2.53
N ARG A 223 -11.12 -10.64 -2.64
CA ARG A 223 -10.93 -9.76 -1.48
C ARG A 223 -12.02 -8.71 -1.43
N PHE A 224 -12.84 -8.77 -0.40
CA PHE A 224 -13.81 -7.72 -0.08
C PHE A 224 -13.29 -6.90 1.10
N ALA A 225 -12.82 -5.68 0.83
CA ALA A 225 -12.23 -4.79 1.83
C ALA A 225 -12.99 -3.47 1.90
N ILE A 226 -13.16 -2.96 3.12
CA ILE A 226 -13.81 -1.68 3.41
C ILE A 226 -12.73 -0.68 3.76
N CYS A 227 -12.59 0.39 2.96
CA CYS A 227 -11.31 1.08 2.85
C CYS A 227 -11.41 2.60 2.87
N SER A 228 -12.49 3.18 2.37
CA SER A 228 -12.67 4.63 2.42
C SER A 228 -13.25 5.06 3.77
N ARG A 229 -12.70 6.15 4.33
CA ARG A 229 -13.22 6.81 5.53
C ARG A 229 -14.65 7.33 5.37
N THR A 230 -15.15 7.41 4.14
CA THR A 230 -16.53 7.81 3.81
C THR A 230 -17.44 6.61 3.56
N VAL A 231 -16.97 5.37 3.74
CA VAL A 231 -17.82 4.18 3.63
C VAL A 231 -18.73 4.08 4.85
N GLU A 232 -20.03 4.09 4.57
CA GLU A 232 -21.08 3.83 5.54
C GLU A 232 -21.62 2.40 5.45
N SER A 233 -22.41 2.00 6.45
CA SER A 233 -23.04 0.67 6.51
C SER A 233 -23.95 0.37 5.29
N THR A 234 -24.50 1.40 4.66
CA THR A 234 -25.34 1.32 3.46
C THR A 234 -24.54 0.80 2.26
N HIS A 235 -23.33 1.30 2.04
CA HIS A 235 -22.44 0.85 0.96
C HIS A 235 -22.02 -0.61 1.15
N ILE A 236 -21.73 -1.03 2.39
CA ILE A 236 -21.36 -2.41 2.73
C ILE A 236 -22.52 -3.36 2.43
N LYS A 237 -23.74 -3.00 2.86
CA LYS A 237 -24.95 -3.80 2.62
C LYS A 237 -25.22 -3.96 1.14
N PHE A 238 -25.09 -2.89 0.37
CA PHE A 238 -25.24 -2.92 -1.08
C PHE A 238 -24.23 -3.88 -1.73
N ALA A 239 -22.94 -3.74 -1.40
CA ALA A 239 -21.90 -4.58 -1.98
C ALA A 239 -22.06 -6.06 -1.60
N TRP A 240 -22.40 -6.35 -0.34
CA TRP A 240 -22.69 -7.71 0.11
C TRP A 240 -23.87 -8.35 -0.64
N GLN A 241 -24.98 -7.60 -0.78
CA GLN A 241 -26.14 -8.07 -1.54
C GLN A 241 -25.78 -8.36 -2.99
N HIS A 242 -24.98 -7.50 -3.61
CA HIS A 242 -24.55 -7.66 -4.99
C HIS A 242 -23.64 -8.88 -5.19
N ILE A 243 -22.63 -9.06 -4.32
CA ILE A 243 -21.73 -10.22 -4.34
C ILE A 243 -22.52 -11.51 -4.12
N SER A 244 -23.42 -11.52 -3.13
CA SER A 244 -24.23 -12.70 -2.79
C SER A 244 -25.13 -13.12 -3.95
N GLN A 245 -25.74 -12.16 -4.65
CA GLN A 245 -26.57 -12.43 -5.82
C GLN A 245 -25.76 -13.07 -6.96
N LEU A 246 -24.57 -12.52 -7.26
CA LEU A 246 -23.70 -13.03 -8.31
C LEU A 246 -23.12 -14.41 -7.95
N ALA A 247 -22.70 -14.60 -6.71
CA ALA A 247 -22.21 -15.88 -6.22
C ALA A 247 -23.31 -16.97 -6.28
N THR A 248 -24.53 -16.63 -5.87
CA THR A 248 -25.68 -17.57 -5.92
C THR A 248 -26.02 -17.95 -7.36
N ALA A 249 -26.00 -16.99 -8.29
CA ALA A 249 -26.24 -17.28 -9.70
C ALA A 249 -25.14 -18.16 -10.32
N LEU A 250 -23.88 -17.91 -9.95
CA LEU A 250 -22.74 -18.69 -10.41
C LEU A 250 -22.76 -20.12 -9.86
N LEU A 251 -23.09 -20.30 -8.57
CA LEU A 251 -23.16 -21.63 -7.96
C LEU A 251 -24.27 -22.49 -8.58
N LYS A 252 -25.45 -21.90 -8.86
CA LYS A 252 -26.55 -22.62 -9.52
C LYS A 252 -26.17 -23.13 -10.91
N THR A 253 -25.46 -22.31 -11.70
CA THR A 253 -25.00 -22.71 -13.04
C THR A 253 -23.85 -23.72 -12.99
N TRP A 254 -23.12 -23.77 -11.88
CA TRP A 254 -22.03 -24.73 -11.67
C TRP A 254 -22.50 -26.09 -11.17
N GLU A 255 -23.59 -26.16 -10.39
CA GLU A 255 -24.21 -27.42 -9.94
C GLU A 255 -24.95 -28.16 -11.08
N GLU A 256 -25.25 -27.48 -12.19
CA GLU A 256 -25.89 -28.03 -13.38
C GLU A 256 -24.89 -28.61 -14.42
N LEU A 257 -23.57 -28.51 -14.15
CA LEU A 257 -22.46 -28.99 -14.98
C LEU A 257 -21.77 -30.22 -14.37
#